data_AF-A0AA91EX86-F1
#
_entry.id   AF-A0AA91EX86-F1
#
_cell.length_a   1.000
_cell.length_b   1.000
_cell.length_c   1.000
_cell.angle_alpha   90.00
_cell.angle_beta   90.00
_cell.angle_gamma   90.00
#
_symmetry.space_group_name_H-M   'P 1'
#
loop_
_entity.id
_entity.type
_entity.pdbx_description
1 polymer ?
#
loop_
_entity_poly.entity_id
_entity_poly.type
_entity_poly.pdbx_seq_one_letter_code
_entity_poly.pdbx_strand_id
1 'polypeptide(L)'
;MYAQSTDIPVTSVPDHAGAEKRLREFADGIQPGYRVADERFLASGAPLVWDALRHFVGPCLAPSGYGLTADGFSSDFAIEYSVYGRGSGLRRWFNNDLILVAGFNRGPDPDAQLYGYFRLTRS
;
A
#
# COMPACT_ATOMS: atom_id res chain seq x y z
N MET A 1 20.48 -11.92 7.33
CA MET A 1 20.81 -11.34 6.01
C MET A 1 20.01 -10.06 5.88
N TYR A 2 20.67 -8.91 5.74
CA TYR A 2 19.98 -7.68 5.36
C TYR A 2 19.60 -7.83 3.89
N ALA A 3 18.30 -7.74 3.58
CA ALA A 3 17.87 -7.56 2.20
C ALA A 3 18.66 -6.37 1.64
N GLN A 4 19.43 -6.57 0.58
CA GLN A 4 19.94 -5.44 -0.20
C GLN A 4 18.71 -4.61 -0.53
N SER A 5 18.66 -3.35 -0.11
CA SER A 5 17.60 -2.43 -0.51
C SER A 5 17.65 -2.37 -2.02
N THR A 6 16.73 -3.09 -2.67
CA THR A 6 16.44 -2.95 -4.09
C THR A 6 15.57 -1.72 -4.33
N ASP A 7 15.44 -0.84 -3.33
CA ASP A 7 14.78 0.45 -3.47
C ASP A 7 15.45 1.23 -4.60
N ILE A 8 14.66 1.51 -5.63
CA ILE A 8 15.06 2.37 -6.74
C ILE A 8 14.26 3.67 -6.66
N PRO A 9 14.77 4.77 -7.24
CA PRO A 9 13.97 5.96 -7.40
C PRO A 9 12.67 5.64 -8.14
N VAL A 10 11.54 6.17 -7.67
CA VAL A 10 10.23 6.01 -8.34
C VAL A 10 10.29 6.50 -9.79
N THR A 11 11.09 7.54 -10.05
CA THR A 11 11.35 8.07 -11.39
C THR A 11 12.04 7.09 -12.34
N SER A 12 12.64 6.02 -11.82
CA SER A 12 13.22 4.94 -12.62
C SER A 12 12.17 3.95 -13.13
N VAL A 13 10.93 3.98 -12.60
CA VAL A 13 9.83 3.15 -13.09
C VAL A 13 9.23 3.81 -14.36
N PRO A 14 9.14 3.09 -15.49
CA PRO A 14 8.45 3.58 -16.68
C PRO A 14 7.00 3.95 -16.37
N ASP A 15 6.56 5.12 -16.85
CA ASP A 15 5.21 5.64 -16.60
C ASP A 15 4.82 5.70 -15.10
N HIS A 16 5.79 5.99 -14.21
CA HIS A 16 5.53 6.11 -12.78
C HIS A 16 4.36 7.06 -12.46
N ALA A 17 4.24 8.19 -13.16
CA ALA A 17 3.16 9.14 -12.96
C ALA A 17 1.77 8.53 -13.26
N GLY A 18 1.66 7.69 -14.30
CA GLY A 18 0.43 6.96 -14.63
C GLY A 18 0.11 5.89 -13.60
N ALA A 19 1.12 5.16 -13.14
CA ALA A 19 1.00 4.15 -12.09
C ALA A 19 0.58 4.75 -10.74
N GLU A 20 1.21 5.85 -10.32
CA GLU A 20 0.85 6.62 -9.13
C GLU A 20 -0.59 7.11 -9.18
N LYS A 21 -1.01 7.68 -10.33
CA LYS A 21 -2.38 8.15 -10.53
C LYS A 21 -3.40 7.03 -10.36
N ARG A 22 -3.16 5.86 -10.96
CA ARG A 22 -4.04 4.68 -10.83
C ARG A 22 -4.11 4.18 -9.38
N LEU A 23 -2.98 4.16 -8.67
CA LEU A 23 -2.96 3.77 -7.26
C LEU A 23 -3.75 4.76 -6.40
N ARG A 24 -3.66 6.06 -6.69
CA ARG A 24 -4.43 7.10 -6.00
C ARG A 24 -5.93 6.95 -6.26
N GLU A 25 -6.33 6.75 -7.53
CA GLU A 25 -7.73 6.50 -7.90
C GLU A 25 -8.28 5.26 -7.19
N PHE A 26 -7.49 4.19 -7.12
CA PHE A 26 -7.85 3.00 -6.35
C PHE A 26 -7.97 3.28 -4.84
N ALA A 27 -7.01 4.01 -4.27
CA ALA A 27 -6.98 4.34 -2.84
C ALA A 27 -8.16 5.22 -2.40
N ASP A 28 -8.61 6.14 -3.24
CA ASP A 28 -9.81 6.95 -2.99
C ASP A 28 -11.11 6.12 -3.10
N GLY A 29 -11.11 5.04 -3.90
CA GLY A 29 -12.30 4.22 -4.15
C GLY A 29 -12.46 3.00 -3.25
N ILE A 30 -11.39 2.50 -2.63
CA ILE A 30 -11.38 1.17 -1.98
C ILE A 30 -12.25 1.10 -0.71
N GLN A 31 -12.35 2.20 0.05
CA GLN A 31 -13.02 2.21 1.34
C GLN A 31 -14.07 3.33 1.41
N PRO A 32 -15.38 2.99 1.40
CA PRO A 32 -16.45 3.97 1.53
C PRO A 32 -16.36 4.78 2.83
N GLY A 33 -16.51 6.11 2.72
CA GLY A 33 -16.47 7.04 3.85
C GLY A 33 -15.04 7.41 4.31
N TYR A 34 -14.02 7.01 3.57
CA TYR A 34 -12.64 7.39 3.78
C TYR A 34 -12.10 8.14 2.57
N ARG A 35 -11.09 8.99 2.80
CA ARG A 35 -10.34 9.69 1.76
C ARG A 35 -8.84 9.59 2.02
N VAL A 36 -8.04 9.65 0.96
CA VAL A 36 -6.58 9.74 1.09
C VAL A 36 -6.21 11.07 1.75
N ALA A 37 -5.52 10.99 2.88
CA ALA A 37 -5.01 12.15 3.62
C ALA A 37 -3.50 12.33 3.47
N ASP A 38 -2.79 11.23 3.24
CA ASP A 38 -1.35 11.21 2.99
C ASP A 38 -1.03 10.03 2.08
N GLU A 39 0.00 10.18 1.25
CA GLU A 39 0.43 9.17 0.29
C GLU A 39 1.95 9.15 0.18
N ARG A 40 2.50 7.95 0.01
CA ARG A 40 3.92 7.72 -0.28
C ARG A 40 4.07 6.60 -1.29
N PHE A 41 4.82 6.86 -2.35
CA PHE A 41 5.13 5.88 -3.38
C PHE A 41 6.56 5.37 -3.19
N LEU A 42 6.73 4.08 -3.40
CA LEU A 42 7.99 3.38 -3.31
C LEU A 42 8.14 2.47 -4.53
N ALA A 43 9.38 2.28 -4.96
CA ALA A 43 9.70 1.46 -6.10
C ALA A 43 10.81 0.47 -5.75
N SER A 44 10.64 -0.77 -6.22
CA SER A 44 11.58 -1.87 -6.05
C SER A 44 12.12 -2.28 -7.41
N GLY A 45 13.44 -2.33 -7.55
CA GLY A 45 14.19 -2.87 -8.69
C GLY A 45 14.28 -4.40 -8.69
N ALA A 46 13.44 -5.06 -7.89
CA ALA A 46 13.26 -6.51 -7.88
C ALA A 46 11.76 -6.84 -7.86
N PRO A 47 11.37 -8.03 -8.34
CA PRO A 47 10.01 -8.52 -8.26
C PRO A 47 9.48 -8.43 -6.82
N LEU A 48 8.39 -7.70 -6.63
CA LEU A 48 7.72 -7.59 -5.34
C LEU A 48 6.88 -8.87 -5.16
N VAL A 49 7.24 -9.67 -4.16
CA VAL A 49 6.38 -10.77 -3.73
C VAL A 49 5.42 -10.21 -2.68
N TRP A 50 4.15 -10.04 -3.05
CA TRP A 50 3.14 -9.38 -2.20
C TRP A 50 3.02 -10.02 -0.81
N ASP A 51 3.08 -11.36 -0.74
CA ASP A 51 3.02 -12.07 0.53
C ASP A 51 4.23 -11.76 1.43
N ALA A 52 5.42 -11.58 0.85
CA ALA A 52 6.61 -11.15 1.58
C ALA A 52 6.49 -9.70 2.06
N LEU A 53 5.95 -8.79 1.22
CA LEU A 53 5.67 -7.41 1.61
C LEU A 53 4.70 -7.37 2.79
N ARG A 54 3.61 -8.14 2.72
CA ARG A 54 2.62 -8.26 3.80
C ARG A 54 3.26 -8.77 5.10
N HIS A 55 4.09 -9.81 5.01
CA HIS A 55 4.78 -10.37 6.17
C HIS A 55 5.79 -9.39 6.79
N PHE A 56 6.31 -8.45 6.01
CA PHE A 56 7.18 -7.38 6.51
C PHE A 56 6.39 -6.21 7.12
N VAL A 57 5.32 -5.75 6.45
CA VAL A 57 4.54 -4.57 6.87
C VAL A 57 3.76 -4.84 8.17
N GLY A 58 3.15 -6.02 8.32
CA GLY A 58 2.35 -6.36 9.49
C GLY A 58 3.10 -6.16 10.82
N PRO A 59 4.29 -6.77 11.01
CA PRO A 59 5.12 -6.58 12.21
C PRO A 59 5.57 -5.14 12.44
N CYS A 60 5.80 -4.34 11.39
CA CYS A 60 6.15 -2.93 11.54
C CYS A 60 4.97 -2.07 12.04
N LEU A 61 3.76 -2.42 11.65
CA LEU A 61 2.54 -1.69 11.99
C LEU A 61 1.91 -2.14 13.33
N ALA A 62 2.15 -3.39 13.74
CA ALA A 62 1.61 -3.98 14.97
C ALA A 62 1.94 -3.17 16.26
N PRO A 63 3.17 -2.67 16.50
CA PRO A 63 3.48 -1.83 17.66
C PRO A 63 2.66 -0.54 17.73
N SER A 64 2.22 -0.02 16.58
CA SER A 64 1.36 1.15 16.47
C SER A 64 -0.13 0.82 16.62
N GLY A 65 -0.46 -0.45 16.84
CA GLY A 65 -1.83 -0.95 17.08
C GLY A 65 -2.65 -1.17 15.81
N TYR A 66 -1.99 -1.18 14.65
CA TYR A 66 -2.60 -1.53 13.37
C TYR A 66 -2.53 -3.04 13.17
N GLY A 67 -3.65 -3.63 12.76
CA GLY A 67 -3.75 -5.03 12.34
C GLY A 67 -4.36 -5.11 10.95
N LEU A 68 -4.08 -6.20 10.24
CA LEU A 68 -4.67 -6.45 8.92
C LEU A 68 -6.19 -6.56 9.07
N THR A 69 -6.93 -5.72 8.34
CA THR A 69 -8.40 -5.70 8.35
C THR A 69 -9.00 -6.24 7.07
N ALA A 70 -8.34 -6.03 5.94
CA ALA A 70 -8.75 -6.54 4.64
C ALA A 70 -7.53 -6.73 3.75
N ASP A 71 -7.56 -7.72 2.87
CA ASP A 71 -6.57 -7.91 1.82
C ASP A 71 -7.25 -8.53 0.60
N GLY A 72 -6.66 -8.31 -0.58
CA GLY A 72 -7.19 -8.89 -1.79
C GLY A 72 -6.54 -8.35 -3.05
N PHE A 73 -7.19 -8.68 -4.16
CA PHE A 73 -6.82 -8.24 -5.50
C PHE A 73 -8.02 -7.55 -6.14
N SER A 74 -7.81 -6.36 -6.68
CA SER A 74 -8.79 -5.66 -7.51
C SER A 74 -8.51 -5.97 -8.97
N SER A 75 -9.42 -6.68 -9.62
CA SER A 75 -9.32 -7.00 -11.05
C SER A 75 -9.48 -5.77 -11.94
N ASP A 76 -10.31 -4.81 -11.53
CA ASP A 76 -10.58 -3.59 -12.31
C ASP A 76 -9.34 -2.72 -12.46
N PHE A 77 -8.50 -2.68 -11.42
CA PHE A 77 -7.26 -1.91 -11.41
C PHE A 77 -6.00 -2.77 -11.58
N ALA A 78 -6.13 -4.09 -11.55
CA ALA A 78 -5.03 -5.05 -11.45
C ALA A 78 -4.06 -4.77 -10.29
N ILE A 79 -4.62 -4.41 -9.13
CA ILE A 79 -3.88 -3.99 -7.93
C ILE A 79 -4.08 -5.01 -6.81
N GLU A 80 -2.98 -5.46 -6.21
CA GLU A 80 -2.99 -6.14 -4.92
C GLU A 80 -2.99 -5.12 -3.80
N TYR A 81 -3.77 -5.39 -2.76
CA TYR A 81 -3.92 -4.47 -1.65
C TYR A 81 -3.99 -5.15 -0.29
N SER A 82 -3.64 -4.40 0.74
CA SER A 82 -3.77 -4.78 2.14
C SER A 82 -4.09 -3.54 2.96
N VAL A 83 -5.23 -3.57 3.64
CA VAL A 83 -5.72 -2.51 4.51
C VAL A 83 -5.45 -2.92 5.95
N TYR A 84 -4.83 -2.01 6.69
CA TYR A 84 -4.54 -2.15 8.10
C TYR A 84 -5.33 -1.09 8.87
N GLY A 85 -6.11 -1.54 9.84
CA GLY A 85 -6.89 -0.68 10.71
C GLY A 85 -6.49 -0.86 12.17
N ARG A 86 -6.81 0.12 13.02
CA ARG A 86 -6.58 -0.01 14.46
C ARG A 86 -7.55 -1.02 15.09
N GLY A 87 -6.98 -1.99 15.81
CA GLY A 87 -7.74 -3.11 16.39
C GLY A 87 -8.40 -2.82 17.74
N SER A 88 -7.93 -1.85 18.52
CA SER A 88 -8.45 -1.60 19.88
C SER A 88 -9.57 -0.56 19.90
N GLY A 89 -10.74 -0.96 20.43
CA GLY A 89 -11.99 -0.17 20.43
C GLY A 89 -11.89 1.23 21.06
N LEU A 90 -11.01 1.42 22.06
CA LEU A 90 -10.76 2.73 22.67
C LEU A 90 -9.93 3.66 21.78
N ARG A 91 -8.99 3.14 20.98
CA ARG A 91 -8.21 3.97 20.02
C ARG A 91 -9.02 4.30 18.76
N ARG A 92 -9.95 3.42 18.38
CA ARG A 92 -10.85 3.58 17.22
C ARG A 92 -11.77 4.81 17.35
N TRP A 93 -12.05 5.25 18.58
CA TRP A 93 -12.85 6.45 18.86
C TRP A 93 -12.08 7.77 18.64
N PHE A 94 -10.76 7.77 18.82
CA PHE A 94 -9.94 8.99 18.71
C PHE A 94 -9.22 9.12 17.39
N ASN A 95 -8.90 8.00 16.74
CA ASN A 95 -8.24 8.00 15.45
C ASN A 95 -8.59 6.70 14.72
N ASN A 96 -9.41 6.83 13.69
CA ASN A 96 -9.91 5.72 12.89
C ASN A 96 -9.19 5.61 11.54
N ASP A 97 -7.99 6.19 11.43
CA ASP A 97 -7.20 6.13 10.22
C ASP A 97 -6.94 4.67 9.81
N LEU A 98 -6.93 4.43 8.50
CA LEU A 98 -6.51 3.16 7.90
C LEU A 98 -5.21 3.38 7.15
N ILE A 99 -4.37 2.36 7.13
CA ILE A 99 -3.20 2.31 6.27
C ILE A 99 -3.51 1.34 5.14
N LEU A 100 -3.54 1.83 3.92
CA LEU A 100 -3.65 1.02 2.71
C LEU A 100 -2.25 0.86 2.12
N VAL A 101 -1.87 -0.37 1.85
CA VAL A 101 -0.73 -0.70 0.98
C VAL A 101 -1.30 -1.28 -0.29
N ALA A 102 -0.91 -0.72 -1.44
CA ALA A 102 -1.42 -1.13 -2.75
C ALA A 102 -0.27 -1.19 -3.76
N GLY A 103 -0.25 -2.19 -4.64
CA GLY A 103 0.78 -2.33 -5.66
C GLY A 103 0.33 -3.16 -6.86
N PHE A 104 1.05 -3.04 -7.96
CA PHE A 104 0.77 -3.82 -9.17
C PHE A 104 1.47 -5.18 -9.08
N ASN A 105 0.72 -6.28 -9.12
CA ASN A 105 1.28 -7.64 -9.11
C ASN A 105 2.11 -7.91 -10.39
N ARG A 106 1.71 -7.32 -11.52
CA ARG A 106 2.48 -7.31 -12.78
C ARG A 106 2.53 -5.89 -13.33
N GLY A 107 3.63 -5.20 -13.06
CA GLY A 107 3.97 -3.98 -13.77
C GLY A 107 4.26 -4.28 -15.26
N PRO A 108 4.23 -3.25 -16.12
CA PRO A 108 4.69 -3.38 -17.51
C PRO A 108 6.18 -3.76 -17.59
N ASP A 109 6.94 -3.46 -16.54
CA ASP A 109 8.35 -3.81 -16.38
C ASP A 109 8.49 -4.88 -15.27
N PRO A 110 9.04 -6.08 -15.57
CA PRO A 110 9.29 -7.10 -14.56
C PRO A 110 10.40 -6.72 -13.58
N ASP A 111 11.26 -5.77 -13.95
CA ASP A 111 12.46 -5.39 -13.19
C ASP A 111 12.24 -4.15 -12.30
N ALA A 112 11.11 -3.46 -12.43
CA ALA A 112 10.79 -2.26 -11.65
C ALA A 112 9.31 -2.23 -11.24
N GLN A 113 9.04 -2.43 -9.94
CA GLN A 113 7.67 -2.49 -9.41
C GLN A 113 7.39 -1.31 -8.47
N LEU A 114 6.24 -0.67 -8.70
CA LEU A 114 5.77 0.49 -7.94
C LEU A 114 4.61 0.09 -7.02
N TYR A 115 4.69 0.53 -5.76
CA TYR A 115 3.65 0.33 -4.76
C TYR A 115 3.50 1.60 -3.91
N GLY A 116 2.30 1.82 -3.40
CA GLY A 116 1.91 2.99 -2.61
C GLY A 116 1.47 2.62 -1.20
N TYR A 117 1.82 3.49 -0.26
CA TYR A 117 1.27 3.57 1.08
C TYR A 117 0.35 4.77 1.16
N PHE A 118 -0.88 4.55 1.58
CA PHE A 118 -1.89 5.59 1.72
C PHE A 118 -2.40 5.59 3.15
N ARG A 119 -2.45 6.77 3.75
CA ARG A 119 -3.20 6.98 4.98
C ARG A 119 -4.58 7.45 4.62
N LEU A 120 -5.58 6.64 4.97
CA LEU A 120 -6.98 6.95 4.75
C LEU A 120 -7.58 7.50 6.04
N THR A 121 -8.18 8.69 5.98
CA THR A 121 -8.90 9.29 7.11
C THR A 121 -10.40 9.29 6.82
N ARG A 122 -11.21 9.19 7.86
CA ARG A 122 -12.67 9.27 7.73
C ARG A 122 -13.08 10.71 7.37
N SER A 123 -13.89 10.86 6.31
CA SER A 123 -14.44 12.15 5.85
C SER A 123 -15.89 12.34 6.23
#